data_AF-A0A8T5Q0M7-F1
#
_entry.id   AF-A0A8T5Q0M7-F1
#
_cell.length_a   1.000
_cell.length_b   1.000
_cell.length_c   1.000
_cell.angle_alpha   90.00
_cell.angle_beta   90.00
_cell.angle_gamma   90.00
#
_symmetry.space_group_name_H-M   'P 1'
#
loop_
_entity.id
_entity.type
_entity.pdbx_description
1 polymer ?
#
loop_
_entity_poly.entity_id
_entity_poly.type
_entity_poly.pdbx_seq_one_letter_code
_entity_poly.pdbx_strand_id
1 'polypeptide(L)'
;MLRTHERYCSALSAIGQELGFSVSGLKTDLGNLDCIWRVKGKQLPKNAQNLPLVVFEVICSERQKAMRGSISNMLVAKPALAVFVLVEKEIKRQKVGTSPEKWLNRIRNYVEKLESNYKGILRIDVWTDKDVDKLFYELFKSEISNLLRRN
;
A
#
# COMPACT_ATOMS: atom_id res chain seq x y z
N MET A 1 15.87 5.56 4.84
CA MET A 1 14.72 4.66 5.07
C MET A 1 13.41 5.44 5.05
N LEU A 2 13.21 6.48 5.89
CA LEU A 2 12.03 7.38 5.88
C LEU A 2 11.71 7.93 4.48
N ARG A 3 12.70 8.46 3.74
CA ARG A 3 12.50 9.04 2.40
C ARG A 3 11.91 8.07 1.36
N THR A 4 12.22 6.77 1.42
CA THR A 4 11.69 5.81 0.43
C THR A 4 10.27 5.40 0.78
N HIS A 5 10.00 5.18 2.06
CA HIS A 5 8.65 4.91 2.57
C HIS A 5 7.71 6.09 2.23
N GLU A 6 8.09 7.31 2.60
CA GLU A 6 7.35 8.54 2.31
C GLU A 6 7.09 8.73 0.81
N ARG A 7 8.06 8.39 -0.05
CA ARG A 7 7.89 8.41 -1.50
C ARG A 7 6.74 7.49 -1.95
N TYR A 8 6.70 6.26 -1.48
CA TYR A 8 5.64 5.31 -1.90
C TYR A 8 4.29 5.68 -1.30
N CYS A 9 4.23 6.17 -0.06
CA CYS A 9 2.98 6.71 0.50
C CYS A 9 2.46 7.91 -0.32
N SER A 10 3.36 8.79 -0.74
CA SER A 10 3.02 9.93 -1.60
C SER A 10 2.56 9.49 -2.99
N ALA A 11 3.24 8.51 -3.60
CA ALA A 11 2.87 7.96 -4.90
C ALA A 11 1.48 7.30 -4.86
N LEU A 12 1.21 6.45 -3.86
CA LEU A 12 -0.10 5.84 -3.66
C LEU A 12 -1.19 6.89 -3.43
N SER A 13 -0.85 7.99 -2.76
CA SER A 13 -1.79 9.09 -2.55
C SER A 13 -2.13 9.83 -3.84
N ALA A 14 -1.11 10.14 -4.64
CA ALA A 14 -1.30 10.77 -5.94
C ALA A 14 -2.09 9.88 -6.90
N ILE A 15 -1.76 8.59 -6.99
CA ILE A 15 -2.52 7.60 -7.78
C ILE A 15 -3.99 7.58 -7.34
N GLY A 16 -4.24 7.49 -6.03
CA GLY A 16 -5.60 7.45 -5.51
C GLY A 16 -6.41 8.69 -5.87
N GLN A 17 -5.80 9.88 -5.76
CA GLN A 17 -6.44 11.13 -6.14
C GLN A 17 -6.74 11.22 -7.64
N GLU A 18 -5.80 10.80 -8.49
CA GLU A 18 -5.96 10.77 -9.94
C GLU A 18 -7.07 9.82 -10.38
N LEU A 19 -7.18 8.67 -9.73
CA LEU A 19 -8.28 7.71 -9.94
C LEU A 19 -9.62 8.17 -9.33
N GLY A 20 -9.67 9.38 -8.74
CA GLY A 20 -10.88 9.99 -8.21
C GLY A 20 -11.25 9.59 -6.78
N PHE A 21 -10.37 8.89 -6.05
CA PHE A 21 -10.60 8.54 -4.65
C PHE A 21 -10.35 9.72 -3.71
N SER A 22 -10.96 9.64 -2.52
CA SER A 22 -10.51 10.44 -1.38
C SER A 22 -9.39 9.69 -0.68
N VAL A 23 -8.26 10.36 -0.43
CA VAL A 23 -7.08 9.73 0.16
C VAL A 23 -6.79 10.29 1.55
N SER A 24 -6.46 9.41 2.48
CA SER A 24 -6.04 9.76 3.84
C SER A 24 -5.17 8.65 4.44
N GLY A 25 -4.28 8.96 5.38
CA GLY A 25 -3.78 7.96 6.33
C GLY A 25 -4.82 7.70 7.43
N LEU A 26 -4.66 6.61 8.19
CA LEU A 26 -5.45 6.37 9.40
C LEU A 26 -4.51 6.22 10.59
N LYS A 27 -4.71 7.04 11.60
CA LYS A 27 -4.11 6.84 12.92
C LYS A 27 -5.11 6.11 13.79
N THR A 28 -4.72 4.98 14.33
CA THR A 28 -5.48 4.24 15.34
C THR A 28 -4.64 4.06 16.58
N ASP A 29 -5.27 3.76 17.72
CA ASP A 29 -4.55 3.42 18.95
C ASP A 29 -3.65 2.17 18.80
N LEU A 30 -3.91 1.38 17.75
CA LEU A 30 -3.18 0.15 17.40
C LEU A 30 -2.07 0.38 16.35
N GLY A 31 -1.96 1.59 15.79
CA GLY A 31 -0.93 1.97 14.81
C GLY A 31 -1.45 2.82 13.66
N ASN A 32 -0.54 3.19 12.75
CA ASN A 32 -0.83 4.03 11.60
C ASN A 32 -0.85 3.18 10.33
N LEU A 33 -1.90 3.32 9.51
CA LEU A 33 -1.93 2.80 8.14
C LEU A 33 -1.40 3.86 7.20
N ASP A 34 -0.58 3.43 6.24
CA ASP A 34 0.18 4.33 5.38
C ASP A 34 -0.69 5.11 4.38
N CYS A 35 -1.66 4.44 3.77
CA CYS A 35 -2.57 5.09 2.81
C CYS A 35 -3.91 4.37 2.73
N ILE A 36 -5.01 5.12 2.66
CA ILE A 36 -6.36 4.60 2.48
C ILE A 36 -7.02 5.35 1.32
N TRP A 37 -7.54 4.60 0.36
CA TRP A 37 -8.40 5.09 -0.70
C TRP A 37 -9.86 4.87 -0.30
N ARG A 38 -10.65 5.95 -0.32
CA ARG A 38 -12.06 5.96 0.05
C ARG A 38 -12.93 6.42 -1.11
N VAL A 39 -14.17 5.94 -1.11
CA VAL A 39 -15.16 6.38 -2.11
C VAL A 39 -15.41 7.88 -1.98
N LYS A 40 -15.34 8.59 -3.11
CA LYS A 40 -15.67 10.01 -3.24
C LYS A 40 -16.90 10.14 -4.13
N GLY A 41 -18.03 10.57 -3.58
CA GLY A 41 -19.24 10.73 -4.39
C GLY A 41 -20.35 11.46 -3.67
N LYS A 42 -20.76 12.61 -4.18
CA LYS A 42 -21.91 13.38 -3.65
C LYS A 42 -23.25 12.66 -3.84
N GLN A 43 -23.31 11.73 -4.79
CA GLN A 43 -24.52 10.98 -5.15
C GLN A 43 -24.71 9.70 -4.32
N LEU A 44 -23.72 9.32 -3.48
CA LEU A 44 -23.83 8.17 -2.61
C LEU A 44 -24.58 8.53 -1.32
N PRO A 45 -25.29 7.58 -0.70
CA PRO A 45 -25.81 7.73 0.65
C PRO A 45 -24.72 8.21 1.61
N LYS A 46 -25.05 9.07 2.58
CA LYS A 46 -24.06 9.65 3.52
C LYS A 46 -23.22 8.60 4.25
N ASN A 47 -23.79 7.45 4.57
CA ASN A 47 -23.10 6.32 5.21
C ASN A 47 -22.18 5.53 4.25
N ALA A 48 -22.34 5.71 2.94
CA ALA A 48 -21.47 5.16 1.91
C ALA A 48 -20.38 6.16 1.46
N GLN A 49 -20.56 7.45 1.75
CA GLN A 49 -19.53 8.45 1.58
C GLN A 49 -18.39 8.16 2.56
N ASN A 50 -17.15 8.12 2.07
CA ASN A 50 -15.94 7.77 2.82
C ASN A 50 -15.73 6.29 3.19
N LEU A 51 -16.46 5.35 2.58
CA LEU A 51 -16.15 3.93 2.76
C LEU A 51 -14.71 3.62 2.31
N PRO A 52 -13.89 2.95 3.14
CA PRO A 52 -12.56 2.53 2.75
C PRO A 52 -12.66 1.40 1.72
N LEU A 53 -12.09 1.62 0.54
CA LEU A 53 -12.01 0.61 -0.50
C LEU A 53 -10.70 -0.13 -0.44
N VAL A 54 -9.59 0.62 -0.41
CA VAL A 54 -8.25 0.05 -0.41
C VAL A 54 -7.45 0.63 0.75
N VAL A 55 -6.81 -0.22 1.52
CA VAL A 55 -5.82 0.15 2.53
C VAL A 55 -4.48 -0.38 2.11
N PHE A 56 -3.45 0.45 2.18
CA PHE A 56 -2.08 0.11 1.86
C PHE A 56 -1.21 0.17 3.10
N GLU A 57 -0.28 -0.77 3.17
CA GLU A 57 0.86 -0.74 4.10
C GLU A 57 2.16 -0.91 3.31
N VAL A 58 3.11 0.01 3.49
CA VAL A 58 4.38 0.05 2.76
C VAL A 58 5.48 -0.58 3.59
N ILE A 59 5.97 -1.74 3.15
CA ILE A 59 6.97 -2.54 3.83
C ILE A 59 8.36 -2.26 3.24
N CYS A 60 9.17 -1.49 3.96
CA CYS A 60 10.56 -1.18 3.56
C CYS A 60 11.63 -2.05 4.26
N SER A 61 11.39 -2.46 5.50
CA SER A 61 12.41 -3.08 6.37
C SER A 61 11.86 -4.00 7.45
N GLU A 62 10.56 -4.23 7.46
CA GLU A 62 9.88 -4.62 8.68
C GLU A 62 9.94 -6.13 8.94
N ARG A 63 10.07 -6.50 10.22
CA ARG A 63 9.98 -7.91 10.64
C ARG A 63 8.53 -8.36 10.52
N GLN A 64 8.28 -9.66 10.31
CA GLN A 64 6.93 -10.27 10.27
C GLN A 64 6.00 -9.85 11.45
N LYS A 65 6.56 -9.46 12.60
CA LYS A 65 5.82 -8.94 13.75
C LYS A 65 5.09 -7.61 13.44
N ALA A 66 5.69 -6.73 12.65
CA ALA A 66 5.07 -5.47 12.25
C ALA A 66 3.85 -5.72 11.35
N MET A 67 3.99 -6.61 10.36
CA MET A 67 2.89 -6.99 9.46
C MET A 67 1.67 -7.55 10.20
N ARG A 68 1.85 -8.26 11.32
CA ARG A 68 0.71 -8.70 12.16
C ARG A 68 -0.09 -7.52 12.72
N GLY A 69 0.63 -6.48 13.16
CA GLY A 69 0.00 -5.24 13.64
C GLY A 69 -0.75 -4.53 12.51
N SER A 70 -0.14 -4.45 11.32
CA SER A 70 -0.77 -3.86 10.14
C SER A 70 -2.09 -4.55 9.79
N ILE A 71 -2.17 -5.88 9.90
CA ILE A 71 -3.44 -6.62 9.67
C ILE A 71 -4.49 -6.26 10.69
N SER A 72 -4.15 -6.19 11.98
CA SER A 72 -5.11 -5.75 13.00
C SER A 72 -5.68 -4.38 12.66
N ASN A 73 -4.83 -3.45 12.21
CA ASN A 73 -5.26 -2.12 11.79
C ASN A 73 -6.15 -2.18 10.52
N MET A 74 -5.81 -3.03 9.55
CA MET A 74 -6.62 -3.25 8.35
C MET A 74 -7.99 -3.84 8.68
N LEU A 75 -8.07 -4.79 9.61
CA LEU A 75 -9.33 -5.37 10.06
C LEU A 75 -10.23 -4.35 10.77
N VAL A 76 -9.63 -3.41 11.51
CA VAL A 76 -10.37 -2.28 12.11
C VAL A 76 -10.86 -1.33 11.02
N ALA A 77 -10.02 -1.04 10.01
CA ALA A 77 -10.40 -0.19 8.89
C ALA A 77 -11.48 -0.81 7.99
N LYS A 78 -11.61 -2.15 7.97
CA LYS A 78 -12.59 -2.91 7.17
C LYS A 78 -12.64 -2.51 5.69
N PRO A 79 -11.49 -2.47 4.98
CA PRO A 79 -11.50 -2.15 3.56
C PRO A 79 -12.06 -3.29 2.74
N ALA A 80 -12.49 -2.99 1.51
CA ALA A 80 -12.78 -4.02 0.52
C ALA A 80 -11.50 -4.79 0.09
N LEU A 81 -10.35 -4.12 0.12
CA LEU A 81 -9.04 -4.67 -0.23
C LEU A 81 -7.94 -4.12 0.69
N ALA A 82 -7.12 -5.02 1.24
CA ALA A 82 -5.87 -4.69 1.91
C ALA A 82 -4.68 -5.02 1.02
N VAL A 83 -3.71 -4.12 0.89
CA VAL A 83 -2.55 -4.28 0.02
C VAL A 83 -1.26 -4.07 0.83
N PHE A 84 -0.39 -5.08 0.82
CA PHE A 84 0.98 -4.92 1.29
C PHE A 84 1.88 -4.52 0.12
N VAL A 85 2.58 -3.39 0.24
CA VAL A 85 3.51 -2.89 -0.78
C VAL A 85 4.93 -3.19 -0.35
N LEU A 86 5.58 -4.14 -1.02
CA LEU A 86 6.95 -4.56 -0.74
C LEU A 86 7.94 -3.71 -1.53
N VAL A 87 8.71 -2.87 -0.83
CA VAL A 87 9.74 -2.03 -1.46
C VAL A 87 11.01 -2.84 -1.65
N GLU A 88 11.03 -3.72 -2.67
CA GLU A 88 12.08 -4.72 -2.88
C GLU A 88 13.49 -4.10 -2.93
N LYS A 89 13.64 -2.91 -3.52
CA LYS A 89 14.94 -2.23 -3.59
C LYS A 89 15.52 -1.89 -2.21
N GLU A 90 14.69 -1.56 -1.22
CA GLU A 90 15.14 -1.26 0.15
C GLU A 90 15.41 -2.54 0.94
N ILE A 91 14.60 -3.56 0.70
CA ILE A 91 14.78 -4.90 1.27
C ILE A 91 16.12 -5.48 0.82
N LYS A 92 16.45 -5.38 -0.48
CA LYS A 92 17.72 -5.85 -1.05
C LYS A 92 18.95 -5.12 -0.52
N ARG A 93 18.78 -3.84 -0.11
CA ARG A 93 19.85 -3.04 0.49
C ARG A 93 20.18 -3.44 1.93
N GLN A 94 19.28 -4.14 2.62
CA GLN A 94 19.50 -4.55 4.00
C GLN A 94 20.37 -5.80 4.06
N LYS A 95 21.63 -5.62 4.49
CA LYS A 95 22.62 -6.68 4.73
C LYS A 95 22.29 -7.50 6.00
N VAL A 96 21.12 -8.13 6.08
CA VAL A 96 20.70 -8.88 7.28
C VAL A 96 20.72 -10.37 7.01
N GLY A 97 21.90 -10.99 7.12
CA GLY A 97 22.16 -12.43 7.40
C GLY A 97 21.47 -13.51 6.52
N THR A 98 20.62 -13.10 5.59
CA THR A 98 19.69 -13.89 4.80
C THR A 98 19.68 -13.22 3.43
N SER A 99 19.77 -13.99 2.35
CA SER A 99 19.72 -13.39 1.02
C SER A 99 18.39 -12.64 0.83
N PRO A 100 18.38 -11.49 0.14
CA PRO A 100 17.16 -10.73 -0.13
C PRO A 100 16.02 -11.59 -0.72
N GLU A 101 16.36 -12.55 -1.57
CA GLU A 101 15.44 -13.51 -2.18
C GLU A 101 14.76 -14.39 -1.14
N LYS A 102 15.53 -14.88 -0.14
CA LYS A 102 14.97 -15.67 0.97
C LYS A 102 14.01 -14.85 1.81
N TRP A 103 14.31 -13.57 2.04
CA TRP A 103 13.42 -12.68 2.78
C TRP A 103 12.15 -12.38 1.99
N LEU A 104 12.26 -12.05 0.70
CA LEU A 104 11.11 -11.82 -0.17
C LEU A 104 10.19 -13.05 -0.24
N ASN A 105 10.75 -14.25 -0.41
CA ASN A 105 9.98 -15.48 -0.35
C ASN A 105 9.33 -15.68 1.03
N ARG A 106 10.03 -15.36 2.11
CA ARG A 106 9.47 -15.45 3.46
C ARG A 106 8.29 -14.49 3.67
N ILE A 107 8.32 -13.29 3.10
CA ILE A 107 7.20 -12.35 3.16
C ILE A 107 6.06 -12.80 2.25
N ARG A 108 6.33 -13.24 1.02
CA ARG A 108 5.31 -13.79 0.12
C ARG A 108 4.57 -14.97 0.75
N ASN A 109 5.31 -15.97 1.23
CA ASN A 109 4.75 -17.12 1.95
C ASN A 109 3.96 -16.70 3.20
N TYR A 110 4.36 -15.58 3.82
CA TYR A 110 3.62 -15.06 4.97
C TYR A 110 2.31 -14.42 4.55
N VAL A 111 2.30 -13.60 3.49
CA VAL A 111 1.05 -13.01 2.98
C VAL A 111 0.10 -14.07 2.45
N GLU A 112 0.57 -15.10 1.75
CA GLU A 112 -0.26 -16.24 1.33
C GLU A 112 -0.96 -16.91 2.53
N LYS A 113 -0.23 -17.11 3.63
CA LYS A 113 -0.82 -17.63 4.87
C LYS A 113 -1.87 -16.68 5.45
N LEU A 114 -1.63 -15.38 5.39
CA LEU A 114 -2.58 -14.39 5.86
C LEU A 114 -3.84 -14.37 5.00
N GLU A 115 -3.69 -14.35 3.68
CA GLU A 115 -4.81 -14.43 2.73
C GLU A 115 -5.66 -15.68 2.99
N SER A 116 -5.00 -16.84 3.21
CA SER A 116 -5.68 -18.08 3.56
C SER A 116 -6.41 -17.99 4.91
N ASN A 117 -5.76 -17.46 5.94
CA ASN A 117 -6.33 -17.34 7.29
C ASN A 117 -7.50 -16.35 7.38
N TYR A 118 -7.48 -15.31 6.55
CA TYR A 118 -8.51 -14.26 6.52
C TYR A 118 -9.44 -14.37 5.31
N LYS A 119 -9.42 -15.52 4.62
CA LYS A 119 -10.28 -15.77 3.46
C LYS A 119 -11.75 -15.59 3.83
N GLY A 120 -12.46 -14.76 3.06
CA GLY A 120 -13.86 -14.41 3.31
C GLY A 120 -14.08 -13.31 4.36
N ILE A 121 -13.03 -12.87 5.04
CA ILE A 121 -13.08 -11.75 6.01
C ILE A 121 -12.42 -10.51 5.43
N LEU A 122 -11.22 -10.67 4.87
CA LEU A 122 -10.43 -9.58 4.31
C LEU A 122 -9.77 -10.07 3.03
N ARG A 123 -9.98 -9.36 1.92
CA ARG A 123 -9.21 -9.60 0.70
C ARG A 123 -7.84 -8.97 0.86
N ILE A 124 -6.79 -9.75 0.67
CA ILE A 124 -5.40 -9.32 0.83
C ILE A 124 -4.69 -9.48 -0.51
N ASP A 125 -3.90 -8.48 -0.90
CA ASP A 125 -3.07 -8.51 -2.10
C ASP A 125 -1.65 -8.01 -1.77
N VAL A 126 -0.69 -8.32 -2.65
CA VAL A 126 0.72 -7.95 -2.51
C VAL A 126 1.21 -7.26 -3.76
N TRP A 127 1.65 -6.02 -3.59
CA TRP A 127 2.29 -5.25 -4.64
C TRP A 127 3.78 -5.09 -4.32
N THR A 128 4.55 -4.79 -5.34
CA THR A 128 5.96 -4.41 -5.24
C THR A 128 6.13 -2.92 -5.54
N ASP A 129 7.31 -2.38 -5.27
CA ASP A 129 7.72 -1.06 -5.73
C ASP A 129 7.53 -0.87 -7.24
N LYS A 130 7.73 -1.93 -8.05
CA LYS A 130 7.51 -1.90 -9.49
C LYS A 130 6.06 -1.74 -9.89
N ASP A 131 5.14 -2.37 -9.18
CA ASP A 131 3.70 -2.28 -9.47
C ASP A 131 3.20 -0.86 -9.23
N VAL A 132 3.63 -0.24 -8.12
CA VAL A 132 3.32 1.17 -7.83
C VAL A 132 3.97 2.10 -8.84
N ASP A 133 5.26 1.93 -9.13
CA ASP A 133 5.98 2.78 -10.08
C ASP A 133 5.37 2.67 -11.50
N LYS A 134 4.93 1.48 -11.91
CA LYS A 134 4.25 1.25 -13.20
C LYS A 134 2.91 1.98 -13.25
N LEU A 135 2.04 1.78 -12.25
CA LEU A 135 0.72 2.41 -12.22
C LEU A 135 0.84 3.95 -12.16
N PHE A 136 1.79 4.45 -11.37
CA PHE A 136 2.10 5.87 -11.33
C PHE A 136 2.49 6.38 -12.73
N TYR A 137 3.43 5.71 -13.39
CA TYR A 137 3.88 6.12 -14.71
C TYR A 137 2.75 6.07 -15.74
N GLU A 138 1.89 5.05 -15.73
CA GLU A 138 0.75 4.92 -16.66
C GLU A 138 -0.24 6.09 -16.53
N LEU A 139 -0.53 6.52 -15.30
CA LEU A 139 -1.44 7.64 -15.04
C LEU A 139 -0.82 9.00 -15.37
N PHE A 140 0.45 9.20 -15.04
CA PHE A 140 1.11 10.50 -15.15
C PHE A 140 2.02 10.63 -16.40
N LYS A 141 1.97 9.68 -17.34
CA LYS A 141 2.84 9.63 -18.53
C LYS A 141 2.81 10.93 -19.35
N SER A 142 1.61 11.48 -19.55
CA SER A 142 1.39 12.71 -20.33
C SER A 142 2.03 13.92 -19.65
N GLU A 143 1.87 14.05 -18.34
CA GLU A 143 2.46 15.13 -17.54
C GLU A 143 3.98 15.06 -17.49
N ILE A 144 4.53 13.85 -17.29
CA ILE A 144 5.98 13.61 -17.32
C ILE A 144 6.55 13.94 -18.71
N SER A 145 5.88 13.52 -19.77
CA SER A 145 6.29 13.82 -21.15
C SER A 145 6.27 15.33 -21.44
N ASN A 146 5.29 16.05 -20.89
CA ASN A 146 5.19 17.51 -21.02
C ASN A 146 6.27 18.25 -20.22
N LEU A 147 6.64 17.76 -19.03
CA LEU A 147 7.75 18.27 -18.23
C LEU A 147 9.11 18.09 -18.92
N LEU A 148 9.33 16.93 -19.54
CA LEU A 148 10.58 16.64 -20.26
C LEU A 148 10.74 17.42 -21.57
N ARG A 149 9.65 17.94 -22.15
CA ARG A 149 9.69 18.79 -23.35
C ARG A 149 9.91 20.28 -23.05
N ARG A 150 9.79 20.68 -21.79
CA ARG A 150 9.92 22.08 -21.35
C ARG A 150 11.30 22.40 -20.75
N ASN A 151 12.15 21.40 -20.59
CA ASN A 151 13.56 21.51 -20.20
C ASN A 151 14.44 21.04 -21.36
#